data_AF-A0A9X6NEV7-F1
#
_entry.id   AF-A0A9X6NEV7-F1
#
_cell.length_a   1.000
_cell.length_b   1.000
_cell.length_c   1.000
_cell.angle_alpha   90.00
_cell.angle_beta   90.00
_cell.angle_gamma   90.00
#
_symmetry.space_group_name_H-M   'P 1'
#
loop_
_entity.id
_entity.type
_entity.pdbx_description
1 polymer ?
#
loop_
_entity_poly.entity_id
_entity_poly.type
_entity_poly.pdbx_seq_one_letter_code
_entity_poly.pdbx_strand_id
1 'polypeptide(L)'
;MDGKATENPVVTTAAAGALSLTSVVCLAVVSVVLGLCYLLVRWQWNERKGGKLEKWILFWCYYDAFTHLCMEGAFLWISLTGTVATSTSPLAVVWQEYGLADTRWLHSDPNVVSLEMLTVVVDGLLALVLAYAIVKRKSYRHFVQIVLCVCELYGGWMTFAPEWLTGSPSLNTASPLHLWLYLVFFNGVWVVIPLALLVQSWSAMQTAFGRRGVSFSETTKHSKKA
;
A
#
# COMPACT_ATOMS: atom_id res chain seq x y z
N MET A 1 47.04 48.36 -6.43
CA MET A 1 46.48 47.68 -7.62
C MET A 1 45.49 46.67 -7.10
N ASP A 2 44.24 47.14 -7.02
CA ASP A 2 43.12 46.46 -6.37
C ASP A 2 42.56 45.37 -7.29
N GLY A 3 42.76 44.11 -6.92
CA GLY A 3 42.13 42.96 -7.58
C GLY A 3 40.80 42.65 -6.91
N LYS A 4 39.72 43.26 -7.39
CA LYS A 4 38.34 42.89 -7.01
C LYS A 4 38.09 41.42 -7.36
N ALA A 5 37.91 40.60 -6.33
CA ALA A 5 37.28 39.29 -6.46
C ALA A 5 35.85 39.50 -6.96
N THR A 6 35.56 39.00 -8.16
CA THR A 6 34.21 38.93 -8.70
C THR A 6 33.47 37.82 -7.98
N GLU A 7 32.60 38.20 -7.05
CA GLU A 7 31.60 37.32 -6.47
C GLU A 7 30.74 36.73 -7.60
N ASN A 8 30.76 35.40 -7.72
CA ASN A 8 29.79 34.67 -8.52
C ASN A 8 28.40 34.92 -7.91
N PRO A 9 27.38 35.31 -8.70
CA PRO A 9 26.04 35.45 -8.16
C PRO A 9 25.54 34.05 -7.81
N VAL A 10 25.49 33.82 -6.50
CA VAL A 10 24.52 33.00 -5.77
C VAL A 10 23.63 32.19 -6.71
N VAL A 11 23.95 30.89 -6.80
CA VAL A 11 22.99 29.84 -7.14
C VAL A 11 21.73 30.15 -6.35
N THR A 12 20.71 30.62 -7.08
CA THR A 12 19.37 30.85 -6.56
C THR A 12 18.95 29.60 -5.84
N THR A 13 18.77 29.73 -4.53
CA THR A 13 18.12 28.74 -3.68
C THR A 13 16.78 28.40 -4.32
N ALA A 14 16.73 27.30 -5.06
CA ALA A 14 15.48 26.69 -5.46
C ALA A 14 14.70 26.47 -4.17
N ALA A 15 13.48 27.03 -4.12
CA ALA A 15 12.65 27.02 -2.94
C ALA A 15 12.57 25.59 -2.37
N ALA A 16 13.16 25.40 -1.19
CA ALA A 16 13.06 24.18 -0.41
C ALA A 16 11.57 23.96 -0.09
N GLY A 17 10.87 23.21 -0.95
CA GLY A 17 9.43 22.96 -0.81
C GLY A 17 8.61 22.95 -2.11
N ALA A 18 9.18 23.30 -3.26
CA ALA A 18 8.45 23.16 -4.53
C ALA A 18 8.43 21.69 -4.99
N LEU A 19 7.25 21.15 -5.33
CA LEU A 19 7.16 19.85 -5.99
C LEU A 19 7.91 19.89 -7.32
N SER A 20 8.79 18.90 -7.54
CA SER A 20 9.44 18.75 -8.84
C SER A 20 8.41 18.35 -9.89
N LEU A 21 8.72 18.58 -11.17
CA LEU A 21 7.89 18.09 -12.27
C LEU A 21 7.71 16.57 -12.19
N THR A 22 8.77 15.83 -11.82
CA THR A 22 8.73 14.37 -11.63
C THR A 22 7.75 13.98 -10.53
N SER A 23 7.79 14.68 -9.39
CA SER A 23 6.85 14.46 -8.28
C SER A 23 5.41 14.70 -8.73
N VAL A 24 5.15 15.78 -9.48
CA VAL A 24 3.81 16.07 -10.03
C VAL A 24 3.33 14.98 -10.99
N VAL A 25 4.20 14.51 -11.89
CA VAL A 25 3.88 13.42 -12.82
C VAL A 25 3.58 12.13 -12.08
N CYS A 26 4.38 11.75 -11.08
CA CYS A 26 4.16 10.56 -10.27
C CYS A 26 2.82 10.63 -9.52
N LEU A 27 2.51 11.77 -8.89
CA LEU A 27 1.23 11.99 -8.21
C LEU A 27 0.04 11.96 -9.17
N ALA A 28 0.22 12.47 -10.40
CA ALA A 28 -0.81 12.38 -11.44
C ALA A 28 -1.06 10.92 -11.85
N VAL A 29 0.00 10.11 -12.01
CA VAL A 29 -0.13 8.66 -12.30
C VAL A 29 -0.91 7.96 -11.17
N VAL A 30 -0.54 8.19 -9.91
CA VAL A 30 -1.26 7.63 -8.76
C VAL A 30 -2.73 8.06 -8.76
N SER A 31 -3.01 9.33 -9.05
CA SER A 31 -4.38 9.87 -9.13
C SER A 31 -5.21 9.23 -10.25
N VAL A 32 -4.60 8.99 -11.41
CA VAL A 32 -5.25 8.30 -12.53
C VAL A 32 -5.57 6.86 -12.14
N VAL A 33 -4.63 6.14 -11.52
CA VAL A 33 -4.86 4.76 -11.05
C VAL A 33 -6.02 4.70 -10.06
N LEU A 34 -6.04 5.58 -9.06
CA LEU A 34 -7.14 5.69 -8.10
C LEU A 34 -8.47 5.97 -8.83
N GLY A 35 -8.47 6.87 -9.81
CA GLY A 35 -9.63 7.14 -10.66
C GLY A 35 -10.13 5.91 -11.40
N LEU A 36 -9.22 5.14 -12.02
CA LEU A 36 -9.54 3.91 -12.74
C LEU A 36 -10.11 2.82 -11.81
N CYS A 37 -9.49 2.60 -10.64
CA CYS A 37 -10.00 1.67 -9.63
C CYS A 37 -11.41 2.08 -9.17
N TYR A 38 -11.64 3.38 -8.95
CA TYR A 38 -12.96 3.88 -8.57
C TYR A 38 -14.00 3.68 -9.68
N LEU A 39 -13.66 3.96 -10.94
CA LEU A 39 -14.54 3.73 -12.08
C LEU A 39 -14.87 2.24 -12.25
N LEU A 40 -13.89 1.35 -12.05
CA LEU A 40 -14.08 -0.09 -12.10
C LEU A 40 -15.06 -0.57 -11.00
N VAL A 41 -14.88 -0.12 -9.76
CA VAL A 41 -15.83 -0.41 -8.66
C VAL A 41 -17.21 0.15 -8.97
N ARG A 42 -17.28 1.40 -9.46
CA ARG A 42 -18.54 2.05 -9.79
C ARG A 42 -19.29 1.25 -10.85
N TRP A 43 -18.62 0.84 -11.93
CA TRP A 43 -19.20 0.01 -12.99
C TRP A 43 -19.70 -1.33 -12.42
N GLN A 44 -18.83 -2.06 -11.73
CA GLN A 44 -19.14 -3.40 -11.22
C GLN A 44 -20.20 -3.41 -10.11
N TRP A 45 -20.30 -2.34 -9.32
CA TRP A 45 -21.24 -2.24 -8.20
C TRP A 45 -22.56 -1.58 -8.57
N ASN A 46 -22.62 -0.76 -9.64
CA ASN A 46 -23.90 -0.23 -10.13
C ASN A 46 -24.87 -1.36 -10.51
N GLU A 47 -24.33 -2.51 -10.91
CA GLU A 47 -25.10 -3.72 -11.23
C GLU A 47 -25.53 -4.54 -9.99
N ARG A 48 -25.15 -4.15 -8.76
CA ARG A 48 -25.39 -4.96 -7.55
C ARG A 48 -25.99 -4.17 -6.39
N LYS A 49 -27.05 -4.74 -5.77
CA LYS A 49 -27.57 -4.31 -4.47
C LYS A 49 -26.67 -4.85 -3.34
N GLY A 50 -25.65 -4.09 -2.95
CA GLY A 50 -24.75 -4.40 -1.83
C GLY A 50 -24.48 -3.19 -0.92
N GLY A 51 -23.89 -3.44 0.26
CA GLY A 51 -23.61 -2.42 1.27
C GLY A 51 -22.61 -1.36 0.82
N LYS A 52 -22.67 -0.16 1.44
CA LYS A 52 -21.81 0.97 1.09
C LYS A 52 -20.34 0.73 1.45
N LEU A 53 -20.07 -0.06 2.49
CA LEU A 53 -18.72 -0.31 2.98
C LEU A 53 -17.95 -1.25 2.05
N GLU A 54 -18.61 -2.29 1.54
CA GLU A 54 -18.00 -3.28 0.64
C GLU A 54 -17.49 -2.66 -0.66
N LYS A 55 -18.11 -1.56 -1.12
CA LYS A 55 -17.60 -0.77 -2.25
C LYS A 55 -16.19 -0.24 -2.00
N TRP A 56 -15.98 0.33 -0.81
CA TRP A 56 -14.70 0.96 -0.45
C TRP A 56 -13.63 -0.09 -0.17
N ILE A 57 -14.00 -1.24 0.39
CA ILE A 57 -13.07 -2.36 0.56
C ILE A 57 -12.68 -2.94 -0.79
N LEU A 58 -13.63 -3.06 -1.72
CA LEU A 58 -13.34 -3.52 -3.08
C LEU A 58 -12.45 -2.53 -3.84
N PHE A 59 -12.69 -1.23 -3.66
CA PHE A 59 -11.82 -0.18 -4.18
C PHE A 59 -10.40 -0.32 -3.66
N TRP A 60 -10.26 -0.48 -2.34
CA TRP A 60 -8.97 -0.77 -1.71
C TRP A 60 -8.31 -1.99 -2.36
N CYS A 61 -8.99 -3.14 -2.44
CA CYS A 61 -8.42 -4.37 -3.00
C CYS A 61 -7.91 -4.20 -4.44
N TYR A 62 -8.58 -3.40 -5.27
CA TYR A 62 -8.12 -3.15 -6.64
C TYR A 62 -6.91 -2.22 -6.70
N TYR A 63 -6.89 -1.20 -5.84
CA TYR A 63 -5.74 -0.31 -5.75
C TYR A 63 -4.52 -1.05 -5.19
N ASP A 64 -4.71 -1.80 -4.12
CA ASP A 64 -3.74 -2.67 -3.46
C ASP A 64 -3.13 -3.68 -4.43
N ALA A 65 -3.98 -4.45 -5.14
CA ALA A 65 -3.52 -5.39 -6.15
C ALA A 65 -2.74 -4.70 -7.29
N PHE A 66 -3.13 -3.49 -7.71
CA PHE A 66 -2.39 -2.74 -8.72
C PHE A 66 -1.02 -2.29 -8.20
N THR A 67 -0.95 -1.79 -6.97
CA THR A 67 0.31 -1.37 -6.34
C THR A 67 1.28 -2.55 -6.30
N HIS A 68 0.87 -3.68 -5.74
CA HIS A 68 1.73 -4.87 -5.65
C HIS A 68 2.11 -5.43 -7.03
N LEU A 69 1.13 -5.72 -7.89
CA LEU A 69 1.40 -6.46 -9.13
C LEU A 69 2.03 -5.60 -10.22
N CYS A 70 1.73 -4.30 -10.28
CA CYS A 70 2.19 -3.42 -11.34
C CYS A 70 3.31 -2.49 -10.88
N MET A 71 3.14 -1.76 -9.77
CA MET A 71 4.15 -0.81 -9.33
C MET A 71 5.33 -1.55 -8.70
N GLU A 72 5.10 -2.30 -7.63
CA GLU A 72 6.13 -3.04 -6.91
C GLU A 72 6.65 -4.20 -7.76
N GLY A 73 5.80 -4.84 -8.57
CA GLY A 73 6.22 -5.82 -9.56
C GLY A 73 7.24 -5.26 -10.56
N ALA A 74 7.08 -3.99 -10.98
CA ALA A 74 8.07 -3.33 -11.82
C ALA A 74 9.36 -3.00 -11.05
N PHE A 75 9.28 -2.55 -9.81
CA PHE A 75 10.44 -2.37 -8.93
C PHE A 75 11.23 -3.68 -8.79
N LEU A 76 10.53 -4.77 -8.49
CA LEU A 76 11.13 -6.08 -8.28
C LEU A 76 11.81 -6.58 -9.55
N TRP A 77 11.14 -6.47 -10.70
CA TRP A 77 11.75 -6.83 -11.98
C TRP A 77 13.04 -6.05 -12.27
N ILE A 78 13.01 -4.73 -12.07
CA ILE A 78 14.19 -3.87 -12.28
C ILE A 78 15.30 -4.22 -11.29
N SER A 79 14.97 -4.46 -10.01
CA SER A 79 15.93 -4.80 -8.96
C SER A 79 16.56 -6.18 -9.12
N LEU A 80 15.86 -7.14 -9.74
CA LEU A 80 16.41 -8.48 -10.02
C LEU A 80 17.28 -8.50 -11.28
N THR A 81 17.15 -7.50 -12.16
CA THR A 81 17.88 -7.43 -13.44
C THR A 81 18.90 -6.28 -13.50
N GLY A 82 18.97 -5.45 -12.45
CA GLY A 82 19.80 -4.26 -12.39
C GLY A 82 19.49 -3.44 -11.14
N THR A 83 19.54 -2.11 -11.26
CA THR A 83 19.16 -1.20 -10.17
C THR A 83 18.23 -0.12 -10.69
N VAL A 84 17.35 0.40 -9.82
CA VAL A 84 16.45 1.51 -10.14
C VAL A 84 17.24 2.78 -10.45
N ALA A 85 18.34 3.03 -9.71
CA ALA A 85 19.19 4.22 -9.89
C ALA A 85 19.70 4.41 -11.32
N THR A 86 20.08 3.31 -12.00
CA THR A 86 20.66 3.35 -13.34
C THR A 86 19.66 3.00 -14.45
N SER A 87 18.42 2.70 -14.11
CA SER A 87 17.41 2.25 -15.07
C SER A 87 16.88 3.42 -15.90
N THR A 88 16.80 3.23 -17.22
CA THR A 88 16.18 4.17 -18.16
C THR A 88 14.72 3.81 -18.47
N SER A 89 14.19 2.77 -17.83
CA SER A 89 12.80 2.34 -18.00
C SER A 89 11.83 3.42 -17.50
N PRO A 90 10.76 3.75 -18.23
CA PRO A 90 9.71 4.65 -17.72
C PRO A 90 9.10 4.19 -16.39
N LEU A 91 9.07 2.87 -16.15
CA LEU A 91 8.57 2.29 -14.91
C LEU A 91 9.52 2.51 -13.72
N ALA A 92 10.78 2.85 -13.97
CA ALA A 92 11.74 3.16 -12.91
C ALA A 92 11.52 4.55 -12.31
N VAL A 93 10.90 5.48 -13.06
CA VAL A 93 10.79 6.91 -12.68
C VAL A 93 10.08 7.08 -11.34
N VAL A 94 8.99 6.34 -11.11
CA VAL A 94 8.25 6.42 -9.84
C VAL A 94 9.09 5.94 -8.65
N TRP A 95 9.94 4.93 -8.87
CA TRP A 95 10.84 4.38 -7.86
C TRP A 95 12.10 5.22 -7.67
N GLN A 96 12.57 5.89 -8.72
CA GLN A 96 13.62 6.91 -8.62
C GLN A 96 13.15 8.10 -7.80
N GLU A 97 11.91 8.53 -8.01
CA GLU A 97 11.27 9.59 -7.24
C GLU A 97 11.06 9.17 -5.78
N TYR A 98 10.55 7.96 -5.53
CA TYR A 98 10.42 7.43 -4.16
C TYR A 98 11.79 7.26 -3.47
N GLY A 99 12.81 6.94 -4.26
CA GLY A 99 14.21 6.82 -3.81
C GLY A 99 14.80 8.09 -3.21
N LEU A 100 14.22 9.26 -3.48
CA LEU A 100 14.58 10.53 -2.83
C LEU A 100 14.16 10.56 -1.35
N ALA A 101 13.16 9.77 -0.99
CA ALA A 101 12.67 9.58 0.37
C ALA A 101 13.32 8.37 1.07
N ASP A 102 13.56 7.28 0.34
CA ASP A 102 14.21 6.08 0.84
C ASP A 102 15.18 5.49 -0.20
N THR A 103 16.48 5.72 0.03
CA THR A 103 17.54 5.35 -0.92
C THR A 103 17.68 3.85 -1.16
N ARG A 104 17.13 3.00 -0.29
CA ARG A 104 17.17 1.53 -0.43
C ARG A 104 16.44 1.05 -1.68
N TRP A 105 15.41 1.79 -2.10
CA TRP A 105 14.65 1.54 -3.34
C TRP A 105 15.45 1.85 -4.61
N LEU A 106 16.52 2.64 -4.52
CA LEU A 106 17.40 2.93 -5.66
C LEU A 106 18.40 1.81 -5.93
N HIS A 107 18.87 1.15 -4.88
CA HIS A 107 20.04 0.27 -4.90
C HIS A 107 19.72 -1.21 -4.63
N SER A 108 18.43 -1.57 -4.70
CA SER A 108 17.99 -2.97 -4.58
C SER A 108 18.44 -3.61 -3.27
N ASP A 109 18.20 -2.88 -2.16
CA ASP A 109 18.50 -3.37 -0.81
C ASP A 109 17.91 -4.78 -0.59
N PRO A 110 18.69 -5.76 -0.11
CA PRO A 110 18.20 -7.13 0.03
C PRO A 110 17.00 -7.29 0.95
N ASN A 111 16.87 -6.47 2.01
CA ASN A 111 15.71 -6.57 2.90
C ASN A 111 14.46 -6.07 2.17
N VAL A 112 14.53 -4.91 1.52
CA VAL A 112 13.41 -4.38 0.72
C VAL A 112 13.06 -5.35 -0.42
N VAL A 113 14.03 -5.76 -1.23
CA VAL A 113 13.79 -6.67 -2.37
C VAL A 113 13.21 -8.01 -1.91
N SER A 114 13.73 -8.62 -0.84
CA SER A 114 13.22 -9.90 -0.33
C SER A 114 11.80 -9.78 0.20
N LEU A 115 11.45 -8.66 0.81
CA LEU A 115 10.08 -8.37 1.24
C LEU A 115 9.17 -8.19 0.02
N GLU A 116 9.58 -7.38 -0.95
CA GLU A 116 8.79 -7.10 -2.15
C GLU A 116 8.55 -8.36 -3.00
N MET A 117 9.48 -9.32 -3.01
CA MET A 117 9.23 -10.63 -3.61
C MET A 117 8.00 -11.34 -3.02
N LEU A 118 7.79 -11.20 -1.70
CA LEU A 118 6.66 -11.79 -1.01
C LEU A 118 5.39 -10.96 -1.25
N THR A 119 5.42 -9.65 -1.02
CA THR A 119 4.23 -8.78 -1.12
C THR A 119 3.67 -8.73 -2.55
N VAL A 120 4.54 -8.57 -3.56
CA VAL A 120 4.15 -8.56 -4.98
C VAL A 120 3.34 -9.81 -5.34
N VAL A 121 3.81 -10.99 -4.92
CA VAL A 121 3.19 -12.26 -5.29
C VAL A 121 2.03 -12.61 -4.37
N VAL A 122 2.27 -12.64 -3.06
CA VAL A 122 1.30 -13.13 -2.07
C VAL A 122 0.21 -12.10 -1.86
N ASP A 123 0.56 -10.85 -1.56
CA ASP A 123 -0.42 -9.83 -1.18
C ASP A 123 -1.19 -9.34 -2.41
N GLY A 124 -0.48 -9.14 -3.53
CA GLY A 124 -1.11 -8.87 -4.83
C GLY A 124 -2.16 -9.92 -5.22
N LEU A 125 -1.88 -11.22 -5.05
CA LEU A 125 -2.86 -12.28 -5.33
C LEU A 125 -3.96 -12.35 -4.27
N LEU A 126 -3.64 -12.19 -2.99
CA LEU A 126 -4.62 -12.17 -1.90
C LEU A 126 -5.62 -11.02 -2.05
N ALA A 127 -5.17 -9.84 -2.49
CA ALA A 127 -6.02 -8.69 -2.79
C ALA A 127 -7.03 -9.01 -3.91
N LEU A 128 -6.59 -9.68 -4.98
CA LEU A 128 -7.49 -10.15 -6.04
C LEU A 128 -8.47 -11.23 -5.57
N VAL A 129 -8.00 -12.18 -4.76
CA VAL A 129 -8.85 -13.24 -4.17
C VAL A 129 -9.88 -12.63 -3.21
N LEU A 130 -9.50 -11.62 -2.43
CA LEU A 130 -10.39 -10.88 -1.54
C LEU A 130 -11.44 -10.12 -2.34
N ALA A 131 -11.04 -9.40 -3.40
CA ALA A 131 -11.97 -8.72 -4.31
C ALA A 131 -12.99 -9.72 -4.89
N TYR A 132 -12.54 -10.87 -5.37
CA TYR A 132 -13.40 -11.96 -5.83
C TYR A 132 -14.35 -12.45 -4.72
N ALA A 133 -13.83 -12.68 -3.51
CA ALA A 133 -14.60 -13.17 -2.38
C ALA A 133 -15.70 -12.19 -1.95
N ILE A 134 -15.41 -10.87 -2.00
CA ILE A 134 -16.38 -9.80 -1.76
C ILE A 134 -17.47 -9.85 -2.84
N VAL A 135 -17.06 -9.84 -4.11
CA VAL A 135 -17.97 -9.81 -5.27
C VAL A 135 -18.89 -11.02 -5.31
N LYS A 136 -18.36 -12.22 -5.01
CA LYS A 136 -19.10 -13.49 -5.04
C LYS A 136 -19.68 -13.88 -3.68
N ARG A 137 -19.57 -13.03 -2.66
CA ARG A 137 -20.08 -13.25 -1.30
C ARG A 137 -19.64 -14.60 -0.71
N LYS A 138 -18.34 -14.91 -0.85
CA LYS A 138 -17.77 -16.17 -0.39
C LYS A 138 -17.62 -16.17 1.14
N SER A 139 -17.84 -17.33 1.77
CA SER A 139 -17.75 -17.50 3.23
C SER A 139 -16.34 -17.26 3.78
N TYR A 140 -15.30 -17.54 2.98
CA TYR A 140 -13.90 -17.33 3.33
C TYR A 140 -13.41 -15.88 3.17
N ARG A 141 -14.27 -14.93 2.77
CA ARG A 141 -13.90 -13.53 2.55
C ARG A 141 -13.14 -12.93 3.74
N HIS A 142 -13.66 -13.09 4.96
CA HIS A 142 -13.03 -12.52 6.16
C HIS A 142 -11.72 -13.21 6.54
N PHE A 143 -11.57 -14.51 6.23
CA PHE A 143 -10.30 -15.20 6.41
C PHE A 143 -9.23 -14.61 5.49
N VAL A 144 -9.51 -14.49 4.20
CA VAL A 144 -8.57 -13.88 3.23
C VAL A 144 -8.25 -12.43 3.61
N GLN A 145 -9.26 -11.66 4.04
CA GLN A 145 -9.06 -10.29 4.50
C GLN A 145 -8.08 -10.20 5.68
N ILE A 146 -8.21 -11.10 6.67
CA ILE A 146 -7.30 -11.13 7.82
C ILE A 146 -5.88 -11.49 7.37
N VAL A 147 -5.72 -12.50 6.52
CA VAL A 147 -4.41 -12.93 6.03
C VAL A 147 -3.72 -11.80 5.27
N LEU A 148 -4.41 -11.18 4.31
CA LEU A 148 -3.89 -10.01 3.58
C LEU A 148 -3.46 -8.90 4.54
N CYS A 149 -4.35 -8.47 5.44
CA CYS A 149 -4.05 -7.36 6.35
C CYS A 149 -2.87 -7.64 7.29
N VAL A 150 -2.66 -8.90 7.70
CA VAL A 150 -1.50 -9.28 8.51
C VAL A 150 -0.21 -9.20 7.69
N CYS A 151 -0.24 -9.66 6.43
CA CYS A 151 0.89 -9.52 5.54
C CYS A 151 1.25 -8.04 5.30
N GLU A 152 0.27 -7.18 5.01
CA GLU A 152 0.52 -5.73 4.81
C GLU A 152 1.19 -5.10 6.02
N LEU A 153 0.67 -5.36 7.22
CA LEU A 153 1.20 -4.79 8.46
C LEU A 153 2.60 -5.32 8.77
N TYR A 154 2.83 -6.61 8.51
CA TYR A 154 4.15 -7.21 8.68
C TYR A 154 5.14 -6.67 7.65
N GLY A 155 4.73 -6.49 6.40
CA GLY A 155 5.56 -5.91 5.35
C GLY A 155 5.95 -4.48 5.68
N GLY A 156 4.98 -3.62 6.00
CA GLY A 156 5.27 -2.25 6.45
C GLY A 156 6.20 -2.22 7.67
N TRP A 157 6.02 -3.14 8.63
CA TRP A 157 6.94 -3.26 9.76
C TRP A 157 8.35 -3.64 9.31
N MET A 158 8.50 -4.63 8.43
CA MET A 158 9.81 -5.08 7.93
C MET A 158 10.51 -4.05 7.04
N THR A 159 9.78 -3.16 6.38
CA THR A 159 10.37 -2.04 5.62
C THR A 159 11.03 -1.01 6.53
N PHE A 160 10.40 -0.67 7.67
CA PHE A 160 10.83 0.44 8.52
C PHE A 160 11.54 0.04 9.81
N ALA A 161 11.23 -1.11 10.40
CA ALA A 161 11.81 -1.51 11.68
C ALA A 161 13.33 -1.74 11.61
N PRO A 162 13.89 -2.48 10.62
CA PRO A 162 15.34 -2.63 10.48
C PRO A 162 16.03 -1.27 10.32
N GLU A 163 15.46 -0.40 9.50
CA GLU A 163 15.96 0.94 9.23
C GLU A 163 15.99 1.79 10.50
N TRP A 164 14.89 1.79 11.26
CA TRP A 164 14.79 2.50 12.53
C TRP A 164 15.80 1.99 13.55
N LEU A 165 16.00 0.67 13.66
CA LEU A 165 17.00 0.08 14.56
C LEU A 165 18.43 0.51 14.22
N THR A 166 18.70 0.87 12.96
CA THR A 166 20.00 1.38 12.50
C THR A 166 20.13 2.90 12.50
N GLY A 167 19.12 3.63 13.00
CA GLY A 167 19.11 5.09 13.04
C GLY A 167 18.65 5.77 11.76
N SER A 168 17.97 5.02 10.89
CA SER A 168 17.37 5.49 9.63
C SER A 168 18.30 6.20 8.63
N PRO A 169 19.52 5.68 8.37
CA PRO A 169 20.50 6.34 7.50
C PRO A 169 20.04 6.51 6.05
N SER A 170 19.14 5.67 5.57
CA SER A 170 18.65 5.69 4.19
C SER A 170 17.40 6.56 3.99
N LEU A 171 16.73 6.97 5.08
CA LEU A 171 15.50 7.77 5.03
C LEU A 171 15.78 9.27 5.04
N ASN A 172 15.20 9.99 4.09
CA ASN A 172 15.28 11.44 4.04
C ASN A 172 14.22 12.08 4.96
N THR A 173 14.56 12.22 6.23
CA THR A 173 13.69 12.82 7.25
C THR A 173 13.79 14.34 7.34
N ALA A 174 14.78 14.95 6.68
CA ALA A 174 15.01 16.40 6.70
C ALA A 174 14.06 17.17 5.77
N SER A 175 13.59 16.54 4.69
CA SER A 175 12.61 17.14 3.77
C SER A 175 11.18 16.88 4.26
N PRO A 176 10.36 17.92 4.55
CA PRO A 176 8.98 17.72 4.98
C PRO A 176 8.13 16.97 3.95
N LEU A 177 8.40 17.17 2.64
CA LEU A 177 7.71 16.46 1.56
C LEU A 177 8.00 14.95 1.63
N HIS A 178 9.28 14.58 1.72
CA HIS A 178 9.67 13.17 1.76
C HIS A 178 9.24 12.52 3.07
N LEU A 179 9.38 13.20 4.20
CA LEU A 179 8.97 12.67 5.49
C LEU A 179 7.44 12.50 5.56
N TRP A 180 6.66 13.56 5.37
CA TRP A 180 5.24 13.52 5.68
C TRP A 180 4.39 12.94 4.56
N LEU A 181 4.69 13.27 3.30
CA LEU A 181 3.91 12.74 2.19
C LEU A 181 4.40 11.36 1.76
N TYR A 182 5.72 11.19 1.56
CA TYR A 182 6.23 9.95 0.96
C TYR A 182 6.34 8.84 2.00
N LEU A 183 7.01 9.10 3.13
CA LEU A 183 7.23 8.10 4.16
C LEU A 183 6.00 7.91 5.06
N VAL A 184 5.43 8.98 5.62
CA VAL A 184 4.32 8.84 6.58
C VAL A 184 2.98 8.58 5.89
N PHE A 185 2.57 9.41 4.93
CA PHE A 185 1.22 9.29 4.35
C PHE A 185 1.06 8.03 3.50
N PHE A 186 1.91 7.81 2.48
CA PHE A 186 1.73 6.64 1.60
C PHE A 186 1.86 5.33 2.37
N ASN A 187 2.85 5.14 3.22
CA ASN A 187 2.95 3.92 4.03
C ASN A 187 1.87 3.85 5.13
N GLY A 188 1.47 4.99 5.70
CA GLY A 188 0.43 5.06 6.73
C GLY A 188 -0.92 4.56 6.23
N VAL A 189 -1.23 4.71 4.94
CA VAL A 189 -2.44 4.14 4.33
C VAL A 189 -2.46 2.61 4.46
N TRP A 190 -1.33 1.95 4.20
CA TRP A 190 -1.11 0.50 4.37
C TRP A 190 -1.00 0.06 5.83
N VAL A 191 -1.06 0.98 6.79
CA VAL A 191 -1.22 0.65 8.22
C VAL A 191 -2.68 0.81 8.64
N VAL A 192 -3.26 1.99 8.36
CA VAL A 192 -4.58 2.36 8.86
C VAL A 192 -5.69 1.50 8.24
N ILE A 193 -5.64 1.27 6.92
CA ILE A 193 -6.69 0.49 6.24
C ILE A 193 -6.65 -0.97 6.69
N PRO A 194 -5.51 -1.69 6.67
CA PRO A 194 -5.44 -3.05 7.19
C PRO A 194 -5.91 -3.20 8.64
N LEU A 195 -5.54 -2.29 9.55
CA LEU A 195 -6.04 -2.31 10.93
C LEU A 195 -7.56 -2.16 11.01
N ALA A 196 -8.14 -1.23 10.25
CA ALA A 196 -9.58 -1.05 10.20
C ALA A 196 -10.30 -2.30 9.64
N LEU A 197 -9.72 -2.94 8.64
CA LEU A 197 -10.23 -4.18 8.04
C LEU A 197 -10.10 -5.38 8.98
N LEU A 198 -9.07 -5.45 9.82
CA LEU A 198 -8.93 -6.46 10.87
C LEU A 198 -10.03 -6.29 11.93
N VAL A 199 -10.27 -5.07 12.40
CA VAL A 199 -11.36 -4.77 13.35
C VAL A 199 -12.73 -5.12 12.74
N GLN A 200 -12.94 -4.81 11.46
CA GLN A 200 -14.16 -5.19 10.75
C GLN A 200 -14.33 -6.71 10.71
N SER A 201 -13.30 -7.45 10.33
CA SER A 201 -13.36 -8.92 10.24
C SER A 201 -13.54 -9.57 11.61
N TRP A 202 -12.87 -9.06 12.63
CA TRP A 202 -13.06 -9.47 14.02
C TRP A 202 -14.52 -9.33 14.47
N SER A 203 -15.12 -8.16 14.22
CA SER A 203 -16.53 -7.88 14.55
C SER A 203 -17.51 -8.79 13.79
N ALA A 204 -17.23 -9.05 12.51
CA ALA A 204 -18.03 -9.95 11.69
C ALA A 204 -17.97 -11.41 12.21
N MET A 205 -16.79 -11.88 12.60
CA MET A 205 -16.61 -13.22 13.18
C MET A 205 -17.35 -13.36 14.51
N GLN A 206 -17.21 -12.39 15.43
CA GLN A 206 -17.94 -12.40 16.71
C GLN A 206 -19.45 -12.48 16.50
N THR A 207 -19.98 -11.70 15.56
CA THR A 207 -21.41 -11.72 15.22
C THR A 207 -21.85 -13.10 14.69
N ALA A 208 -21.03 -13.71 13.82
CA ALA A 208 -21.31 -15.01 13.25
C ALA A 208 -21.33 -16.14 14.31
N PHE A 209 -20.34 -16.16 15.21
CA PHE A 209 -20.27 -17.14 16.29
C PHE A 209 -21.33 -16.90 17.37
N GLY A 210 -21.63 -15.65 17.71
CA GLY A 210 -22.70 -15.29 18.66
C GLY A 210 -24.08 -15.79 18.21
N ARG A 211 -24.41 -15.61 16.91
CA ARG A 211 -25.66 -16.15 16.33
C ARG A 211 -25.73 -17.67 16.40
N ARG A 212 -24.60 -18.36 16.21
CA ARG A 212 -24.51 -19.83 16.28
C ARG A 212 -24.74 -20.34 17.69
N GLY A 213 -24.21 -19.66 18.71
CA GLY A 213 -24.43 -19.99 20.11
C GLY A 213 -25.91 -19.88 20.52
N VAL A 214 -26.62 -18.85 20.04
CA VAL A 214 -28.07 -18.70 20.27
C VAL A 214 -28.86 -19.85 19.63
N SER A 215 -28.62 -20.13 18.35
CA SER A 215 -29.31 -21.20 17.61
C SER A 215 -29.11 -22.57 18.26
N PHE A 216 -27.90 -22.91 18.69
CA PHE A 216 -27.62 -24.18 19.38
C PHE A 216 -28.38 -24.30 20.71
N SER A 217 -28.50 -23.20 21.46
CA SER A 217 -29.25 -23.17 22.72
C SER A 217 -30.75 -23.41 22.53
N GLU A 218 -31.34 -22.88 21.44
CA GLU A 218 -32.75 -23.04 21.10
C GLU A 218 -33.05 -24.48 20.66
N THR A 219 -32.19 -25.07 19.81
CA THR A 219 -32.33 -26.48 19.41
C THR A 219 -32.25 -27.41 20.61
N THR A 220 -31.33 -27.15 21.55
CA THR A 220 -31.18 -27.95 22.77
C THR A 220 -32.39 -27.82 23.69
N LYS A 221 -32.99 -26.63 23.81
CA LYS A 221 -34.22 -26.42 24.58
C LYS A 221 -35.42 -27.13 23.95
N HIS A 222 -35.53 -27.16 22.63
CA HIS A 222 -36.62 -27.88 21.95
C HIS A 222 -36.49 -29.40 22.10
N SER A 223 -35.28 -29.95 22.00
CA SER A 223 -35.03 -31.39 22.18
C SER A 223 -35.31 -31.90 23.60
N LYS A 224 -35.28 -31.04 24.63
CA LYS A 224 -35.61 -31.41 26.02
C LYS A 224 -37.10 -31.30 26.36
N LYS A 225 -37.92 -30.75 25.45
CA LYS A 225 -39.37 -30.57 25.62
C LYS A 225 -40.21 -31.55 24.80
N ALA A 226 -39.57 -32.36 23.95
CA ALA A 226 -40.18 -33.47 23.23
C ALA A 226 -39.90 -34.79 23.98
#